data_AF-A0AB39RR75-F1
#
_entry.id   AF-A0AB39RR75-F1
#
_cell.length_a   1.000
_cell.length_b   1.000
_cell.length_c   1.000
_cell.angle_alpha   90.00
_cell.angle_beta   90.00
_cell.angle_gamma   90.00
#
_symmetry.space_group_name_H-M   'P 1'
#
loop_
_entity.id
_entity.type
_entity.pdbx_description
1 polymer ?
#
loop_
_entity_poly.entity_id
_entity_poly.type
_entity_poly.pdbx_seq_one_letter_code
_entity_poly.pdbx_strand_id
1 'polypeptide(L)'
;MTEALRPDRLELGEGIRWTESGIVLVDILAGRLLTAPDDPGAPLKELAQLPEPLGAVAPVADRPGTWIAAAGTGICLLAPDGSTTWLARPEAAAALPMRMNDATADPSGRFWAGSMAYGADEGAGALYRVDHDGTVVRVLDGITVPNGPAFTADGRTMYLADSARGIIRRYSVDPVTARLGAPEAFVTVDEGSPDGMVVDVEGAVWVAVWGTGEVRRYLPDGRLDRTLKLPASQPAGVCLEHDILHVTTARVGLSAPGVHDGALFAVPVDVPGTPAPAYRLDTAGRMRPTVAAEPA
;
A
#
# COMPACT_ATOMS: atom_id res chain seq x y z
N MET A 1 -4.79 11.80 26.52
CA MET A 1 -4.57 10.40 26.09
C MET A 1 -3.12 10.04 26.42
N THR A 2 -2.89 9.31 27.50
CA THR A 2 -1.62 8.59 27.71
C THR A 2 -1.93 7.11 27.49
N GLU A 3 -2.21 6.76 26.24
CA GLU A 3 -2.13 5.38 25.81
C GLU A 3 -0.65 4.98 25.73
N ALA A 4 -0.36 3.72 26.08
CA ALA A 4 0.97 3.17 25.96
C ALA A 4 1.38 3.24 24.47
N LEU A 5 2.35 4.09 24.18
CA LEU A 5 2.91 4.21 22.84
C LEU A 5 3.95 3.12 22.65
N ARG A 6 3.82 2.31 21.59
CA ARG A 6 4.85 1.33 21.19
C ARG A 6 6.23 2.00 21.13
N PRO A 7 7.31 1.30 21.51
CA PRO A 7 8.66 1.86 21.47
C PRO A 7 9.17 2.08 20.04
N ASP A 8 8.63 1.37 19.05
CA ASP A 8 9.10 1.36 17.66
C ASP A 8 8.98 2.73 16.98
N ARG A 9 10.00 3.06 16.19
CA ARG A 9 10.10 4.30 15.44
C ARG A 9 10.63 4.01 14.04
N LEU A 10 9.70 3.82 13.11
CA LEU A 10 9.95 3.42 11.74
C LEU A 10 10.57 4.56 10.95
N GLU A 11 11.52 4.22 10.07
CA GLU A 11 12.11 5.21 9.16
C GLU A 11 11.06 5.66 8.15
N LEU A 12 10.40 4.69 7.50
CA LEU A 12 9.28 4.91 6.60
C LEU A 12 8.22 3.83 6.81
N GLY A 13 7.43 4.02 7.87
CA GLY A 13 6.33 3.12 8.22
C GLY A 13 5.15 3.26 7.26
N GLU A 14 4.85 2.20 6.51
CA GLU A 14 3.90 2.24 5.39
C GLU A 14 3.18 0.89 5.22
N GLY A 15 2.34 0.79 4.19
CA GLY A 15 1.75 -0.47 3.74
C GLY A 15 0.93 -1.17 4.81
N ILE A 16 0.38 -0.43 5.78
CA ILE A 16 -0.36 -1.00 6.90
C ILE A 16 -1.68 -1.58 6.43
N ARG A 17 -1.98 -2.81 6.83
CA ARG A 17 -3.18 -3.55 6.44
C ARG A 17 -3.71 -4.36 7.63
N TRP A 18 -5.03 -4.37 7.77
CA TRP A 18 -5.72 -5.34 8.62
C TRP A 18 -6.00 -6.60 7.82
N THR A 19 -5.45 -7.73 8.26
CA THR A 19 -5.64 -9.04 7.62
C THR A 19 -6.36 -9.97 8.59
N GLU A 20 -6.80 -11.14 8.11
CA GLU A 20 -7.36 -12.19 8.99
C GLU A 20 -6.38 -12.66 10.08
N SER A 21 -5.08 -12.46 9.88
CA SER A 21 -4.02 -12.78 10.86
C SER A 21 -3.63 -11.61 11.76
N GLY A 22 -4.32 -10.46 11.64
CA GLY A 22 -4.04 -9.24 12.39
C GLY A 22 -3.41 -8.13 11.54
N ILE A 23 -2.90 -7.10 12.21
CA ILE A 23 -2.25 -5.94 11.58
C ILE A 23 -0.86 -6.32 11.07
N VAL A 24 -0.60 -5.99 9.81
CA VAL A 24 0.74 -6.01 9.19
C VAL A 24 1.09 -4.64 8.63
N LEU A 25 2.37 -4.33 8.58
CA LEU A 25 2.91 -3.07 8.06
C LEU A 25 4.37 -3.27 7.64
N VAL A 26 4.93 -2.29 6.94
CA VAL A 26 6.32 -2.34 6.49
C VAL A 26 7.12 -1.16 7.01
N ASP A 27 8.44 -1.34 7.11
CA ASP A 27 9.40 -0.24 7.14
C ASP A 27 10.14 -0.24 5.80
N ILE A 28 9.69 0.62 4.87
CA ILE A 28 10.01 0.46 3.44
C ILE A 28 11.51 0.41 3.22
N LEU A 29 12.23 1.42 3.69
CA LEU A 29 13.66 1.58 3.39
C LEU A 29 14.52 0.51 4.06
N ALA A 30 14.05 -0.06 5.17
CA ALA A 30 14.72 -1.15 5.88
C ALA A 30 14.37 -2.54 5.33
N GLY A 31 13.40 -2.63 4.41
CA GLY A 31 12.96 -3.91 3.82
C GLY A 31 12.20 -4.81 4.80
N ARG A 32 11.65 -4.27 5.89
CA ARG A 32 11.08 -5.06 6.99
C ARG A 32 9.59 -5.25 6.83
N LEU A 33 9.11 -6.48 6.98
CA LEU A 33 7.71 -6.81 7.19
C LEU A 33 7.46 -7.02 8.68
N LEU A 34 6.49 -6.29 9.22
CA LEU A 34 6.21 -6.22 10.64
C LEU A 34 4.75 -6.59 10.92
N THR A 35 4.47 -7.01 12.15
CA THR A 35 3.12 -7.15 12.70
C THR A 35 3.02 -6.48 14.05
N ALA A 36 1.84 -5.93 14.36
CA ALA A 36 1.55 -5.28 15.63
C ALA A 36 0.80 -6.24 16.57
N PRO A 37 1.37 -6.63 17.73
CA PRO A 37 0.66 -7.43 18.74
C PRO A 37 -0.55 -6.71 19.34
N ASP A 38 -1.55 -7.44 19.84
CA ASP A 38 -2.76 -6.86 20.47
C ASP A 38 -2.47 -5.90 21.63
N ASP A 39 -1.39 -6.15 22.39
CA ASP A 39 -0.94 -5.21 23.42
C ASP A 39 -0.41 -3.93 22.75
N PRO A 40 -1.06 -2.76 22.95
CA PRO A 40 -0.68 -1.50 22.30
C PRO A 40 0.67 -0.96 22.77
N GLY A 41 1.20 -1.44 23.91
CA GLY A 41 2.54 -1.07 24.40
C GLY A 41 3.65 -2.00 23.93
N ALA A 42 3.32 -3.19 23.43
CA ALA A 42 4.30 -4.18 23.00
C ALA A 42 5.06 -3.72 21.73
N PRO A 43 6.35 -4.07 21.58
CA PRO A 43 7.08 -3.78 20.36
C PRO A 43 6.49 -4.52 19.16
N LEU A 44 6.67 -3.94 17.97
CA LEU A 44 6.38 -4.61 16.70
C LEU A 44 7.23 -5.88 16.57
N LYS A 45 6.68 -6.91 15.94
CA LYS A 45 7.38 -8.16 15.65
C LYS A 45 7.75 -8.22 14.18
N GLU A 46 8.98 -8.59 13.90
CA GLU A 46 9.45 -8.83 12.54
C GLU A 46 9.00 -10.20 12.05
N LEU A 47 8.36 -10.22 10.89
CA LEU A 47 7.94 -11.42 10.19
C LEU A 47 8.97 -11.84 9.13
N ALA A 48 9.57 -10.86 8.46
CA ALA A 48 10.60 -11.06 7.46
C ALA A 48 11.39 -9.77 7.23
N GLN A 49 12.58 -9.90 6.63
CA GLN A 49 13.36 -8.76 6.13
C GLN A 49 13.95 -9.11 4.76
N LEU A 50 13.74 -8.24 3.79
CA LEU A 50 14.33 -8.34 2.45
C LEU A 50 15.59 -7.47 2.37
N PRO A 51 16.55 -7.82 1.50
CA PRO A 51 17.70 -6.96 1.22
C PRO A 51 17.32 -5.73 0.37
N GLU A 52 16.15 -5.75 -0.27
CA GLU A 52 15.58 -4.62 -0.99
C GLU A 52 14.50 -3.89 -0.17
N PRO A 53 14.22 -2.61 -0.47
CA PRO A 53 13.09 -1.92 0.13
C PRO A 53 11.77 -2.65 -0.13
N LEU A 54 10.91 -2.72 0.88
CA LEU A 54 9.65 -3.44 0.84
C LEU A 54 8.50 -2.42 0.94
N GLY A 55 7.86 -2.11 -0.17
CA GLY A 55 6.86 -1.04 -0.25
C GLY A 55 5.53 -1.40 0.40
N ALA A 56 5.00 -2.59 0.12
CA ALA A 56 3.75 -3.09 0.70
C ALA A 56 3.57 -4.59 0.40
N VAL A 57 2.67 -5.24 1.15
CA VAL A 57 2.33 -6.66 0.99
C VAL A 57 0.82 -6.89 1.00
N ALA A 58 0.40 -8.02 0.41
CA ALA A 58 -0.92 -8.61 0.65
C ALA A 58 -0.78 -10.12 0.94
N PRO A 59 -1.64 -10.70 1.78
CA PRO A 59 -1.61 -12.14 2.00
C PRO A 59 -1.96 -12.89 0.71
N VAL A 60 -1.38 -14.07 0.50
CA VAL A 60 -1.76 -14.94 -0.60
C VAL A 60 -2.82 -15.93 -0.12
N ALA A 61 -3.98 -15.93 -0.77
CA ALA A 61 -5.09 -16.81 -0.46
C ALA A 61 -4.64 -18.28 -0.46
N ASP A 62 -5.15 -19.05 0.50
CA ASP A 62 -4.87 -20.48 0.68
C ASP A 62 -3.38 -20.83 0.89
N ARG A 63 -2.54 -19.84 1.23
CA ARG A 63 -1.10 -20.04 1.52
C ARG A 63 -0.67 -19.29 2.78
N PRO A 64 -0.95 -19.85 3.98
CA PRO A 64 -0.62 -19.22 5.25
C PRO A 64 0.85 -18.77 5.33
N GLY A 65 1.06 -17.55 5.81
CA GLY A 65 2.39 -16.95 5.95
C GLY A 65 3.09 -16.59 4.64
N THR A 66 2.44 -16.79 3.48
CA THR A 66 2.96 -16.35 2.18
C THR A 66 2.36 -14.99 1.82
N TRP A 67 3.21 -14.10 1.33
CA TRP A 67 2.84 -12.75 0.93
C TRP A 67 3.14 -12.54 -0.55
N ILE A 68 2.31 -11.77 -1.25
CA ILE A 68 2.76 -11.07 -2.46
C ILE A 68 3.27 -9.70 -2.02
N ALA A 69 4.43 -9.30 -2.55
CA ALA A 69 5.18 -8.15 -2.08
C ALA A 69 5.58 -7.25 -3.25
N ALA A 70 5.33 -5.95 -3.10
CA ALA A 70 5.93 -4.91 -3.94
C ALA A 70 7.29 -4.55 -3.31
N ALA A 71 8.39 -4.98 -3.92
CA ALA A 71 9.72 -4.91 -3.32
C ALA A 71 10.81 -4.57 -4.35
N GLY A 72 11.81 -3.79 -3.94
CA GLY A 72 12.87 -3.32 -4.82
C GLY A 72 12.29 -2.71 -6.09
N THR A 73 12.65 -3.24 -7.25
CA THR A 73 12.15 -2.79 -8.58
C THR A 73 11.05 -3.68 -9.16
N GLY A 74 10.39 -4.50 -8.33
CA GLY A 74 9.50 -5.55 -8.83
C GLY A 74 8.46 -6.07 -7.85
N ILE A 75 7.84 -7.18 -8.26
CA ILE A 75 6.85 -7.90 -7.47
C ILE A 75 7.33 -9.34 -7.29
N CYS A 76 7.26 -9.82 -6.06
CA CYS A 76 7.64 -11.19 -5.71
C CYS A 76 6.63 -11.84 -4.77
N LEU A 77 6.68 -13.17 -4.69
CA LEU A 77 6.10 -13.93 -3.58
C LEU A 77 7.17 -14.09 -2.51
N LEU A 78 6.82 -13.79 -1.27
CA LEU A 78 7.64 -13.97 -0.08
C LEU A 78 7.08 -15.16 0.72
N ALA A 79 7.85 -16.22 0.83
CA ALA A 79 7.48 -17.42 1.55
C ALA A 79 7.73 -17.27 3.08
N PRO A 80 7.13 -18.14 3.92
CA PRO A 80 7.30 -18.08 5.38
C PRO A 80 8.75 -18.22 5.87
N ASP A 81 9.62 -18.86 5.08
CA ASP A 81 11.05 -19.01 5.38
C ASP A 81 11.90 -17.79 4.97
N GLY A 82 11.25 -16.74 4.47
CA GLY A 82 11.90 -15.53 3.97
C GLY A 82 12.38 -15.60 2.53
N SER A 83 12.22 -16.75 1.83
CA SER A 83 12.63 -16.86 0.43
C SER A 83 11.70 -16.09 -0.51
N THR A 84 12.29 -15.47 -1.53
CA THR A 84 11.54 -14.67 -2.53
C THR A 84 11.51 -15.34 -3.90
N THR A 85 10.33 -15.42 -4.51
CA THR A 85 10.14 -15.83 -5.91
C THR A 85 9.64 -14.63 -6.72
N TRP A 86 10.49 -14.08 -7.58
CA TRP A 86 10.17 -12.90 -8.39
C TRP A 86 9.19 -13.24 -9.52
N LEU A 87 8.08 -12.50 -9.59
CA LEU A 87 7.11 -12.57 -10.68
C LEU A 87 7.59 -11.69 -11.85
N ALA A 88 7.99 -10.46 -11.54
CA ALA A 88 8.63 -9.56 -12.49
C ALA A 88 9.44 -8.47 -11.77
N ARG A 89 10.37 -7.85 -12.49
CA ARG A 89 11.12 -6.65 -12.05
C ARG A 89 11.08 -5.57 -13.15
N PRO A 90 9.90 -4.99 -13.44
CA PRO A 90 9.72 -4.11 -14.59
C PRO A 90 10.58 -2.85 -14.53
N GLU A 91 10.98 -2.41 -13.32
CA GLU A 91 11.77 -1.19 -13.15
C GLU A 91 13.29 -1.46 -13.01
N ALA A 92 13.75 -2.71 -13.14
CA ALA A 92 15.17 -3.04 -12.92
C ALA A 92 16.12 -2.43 -13.94
N ALA A 93 15.63 -2.17 -15.15
CA ALA A 93 16.39 -1.57 -16.25
C ALA A 93 15.98 -0.11 -16.53
N ALA A 94 15.24 0.53 -15.62
CA ALA A 94 14.87 1.92 -15.76
C ALA A 94 16.13 2.82 -15.75
N ALA A 95 16.06 3.94 -16.48
CA ALA A 95 17.17 4.90 -16.53
C ALA A 95 17.36 5.65 -15.19
N LEU A 96 16.27 5.81 -14.44
CA LEU A 96 16.27 6.38 -13.10
C LEU A 96 16.38 5.27 -12.05
N PRO A 97 16.94 5.56 -10.86
CA PRO A 97 16.84 4.64 -9.74
C PRO A 97 15.38 4.56 -9.28
N MET A 98 14.76 3.39 -9.45
CA MET A 98 13.35 3.15 -9.15
C MET A 98 13.17 2.26 -7.92
N ARG A 99 12.00 2.36 -7.29
CA ARG A 99 11.50 1.40 -6.30
C ARG A 99 10.00 1.20 -6.42
N MET A 100 9.51 0.09 -5.91
CA MET A 100 8.10 -0.06 -5.56
C MET A 100 7.78 0.77 -4.32
N ASN A 101 6.53 1.21 -4.26
CA ASN A 101 5.97 2.04 -3.20
C ASN A 101 4.73 1.35 -2.62
N ASP A 102 3.59 2.03 -2.53
CA ASP A 102 2.35 1.44 -2.00
C ASP A 102 1.75 0.39 -2.95
N ALA A 103 1.02 -0.56 -2.35
CA ALA A 103 0.38 -1.66 -3.04
C ALA A 103 -0.76 -2.27 -2.22
N THR A 104 -1.75 -2.86 -2.88
CA THR A 104 -2.82 -3.61 -2.20
C THR A 104 -3.40 -4.69 -3.11
N ALA A 105 -4.13 -5.64 -2.55
CA ALA A 105 -4.98 -6.52 -3.33
C ALA A 105 -6.38 -5.89 -3.52
N ASP A 106 -6.94 -6.02 -4.72
CA ASP A 106 -8.33 -5.64 -4.98
C ASP A 106 -9.32 -6.70 -4.42
N PRO A 107 -10.62 -6.39 -4.29
CA PRO A 107 -11.63 -7.36 -3.84
C PRO A 107 -11.80 -8.58 -4.75
N SER A 108 -11.30 -8.52 -5.99
CA SER A 108 -11.25 -9.66 -6.91
C SER A 108 -9.99 -10.51 -6.71
N GLY A 109 -9.07 -10.14 -5.81
CA GLY A 109 -7.85 -10.85 -5.49
C GLY A 109 -6.71 -10.67 -6.48
N ARG A 110 -6.68 -9.57 -7.24
CA ARG A 110 -5.48 -9.15 -8.00
C ARG A 110 -4.62 -8.23 -7.16
N PHE A 111 -3.31 -8.20 -7.38
CA PHE A 111 -2.42 -7.32 -6.63
C PHE A 111 -2.04 -6.09 -7.45
N TRP A 112 -2.13 -4.90 -6.88
CA TRP A 112 -1.85 -3.62 -7.54
C TRP A 112 -0.71 -2.93 -6.82
N ALA A 113 0.34 -2.53 -7.56
CA ALA A 113 1.57 -2.00 -6.97
C ALA A 113 2.06 -0.77 -7.74
N GLY A 114 2.32 0.31 -7.02
CA GLY A 114 2.91 1.53 -7.57
C GLY A 114 4.43 1.48 -7.58
N SER A 115 5.05 2.01 -8.64
CA SER A 115 6.49 2.31 -8.69
C SER A 115 6.75 3.81 -8.69
N MET A 116 7.92 4.22 -8.23
CA MET A 116 8.38 5.60 -8.29
C MET A 116 9.90 5.68 -8.41
N ALA A 117 10.39 6.80 -8.93
CA ALA A 117 11.81 7.15 -8.83
C ALA A 117 12.13 7.60 -7.41
N TYR A 118 13.33 7.31 -6.91
CA TYR A 118 13.78 7.81 -5.60
C TYR A 118 13.81 9.34 -5.54
N GLY A 119 14.07 10.01 -6.66
CA GLY A 119 14.06 11.46 -6.78
C GLY A 119 12.66 12.09 -6.85
N ALA A 120 11.60 11.27 -6.86
CA ALA A 120 10.23 11.70 -7.17
C ALA A 120 10.16 12.47 -8.50
N ASP A 121 10.94 12.04 -9.50
CA ASP A 121 10.98 12.62 -10.83
C ASP A 121 9.60 12.60 -11.49
N GLU A 122 9.20 13.74 -12.05
CA GLU A 122 7.84 13.95 -12.54
C GLU A 122 7.43 12.88 -13.57
N GLY A 123 6.32 12.19 -13.27
CA GLY A 123 5.74 11.19 -14.16
C GLY A 123 6.56 9.90 -14.35
N ALA A 124 7.64 9.71 -13.59
CA ALA A 124 8.49 8.52 -13.72
C ALA A 124 7.85 7.23 -13.17
N GLY A 125 6.88 7.37 -12.26
CA GLY A 125 6.16 6.26 -11.66
C GLY A 125 5.07 5.65 -12.56
N ALA A 126 4.71 4.43 -12.20
CA ALA A 126 3.69 3.64 -12.89
C ALA A 126 2.86 2.85 -11.89
N LEU A 127 1.68 2.38 -12.32
CA LEU A 127 0.88 1.40 -11.59
C LEU A 127 0.94 0.07 -12.32
N TYR A 128 1.16 -1.00 -11.58
CA TYR A 128 1.14 -2.38 -12.05
C TYR A 128 -0.02 -3.15 -11.45
N ARG A 129 -0.49 -4.16 -12.17
CA ARG A 129 -1.45 -5.15 -11.73
C ARG A 129 -0.86 -6.55 -11.92
N VAL A 130 -1.05 -7.43 -10.95
CA VAL A 130 -0.74 -8.85 -11.03
C VAL A 130 -2.04 -9.62 -11.13
N ASP A 131 -2.23 -10.29 -12.27
CA ASP A 131 -3.38 -11.14 -12.53
C ASP A 131 -3.23 -12.50 -11.83
N HIS A 132 -4.32 -13.27 -11.76
CA HIS A 132 -4.37 -14.54 -11.03
C HIS A 132 -3.35 -15.58 -11.50
N ASP A 133 -2.91 -15.53 -12.76
CA ASP A 133 -1.87 -16.42 -13.29
C ASP A 133 -0.44 -15.99 -12.91
N GLY A 134 -0.29 -14.87 -12.20
CA GLY A 134 0.98 -14.24 -11.84
C GLY A 134 1.55 -13.29 -12.90
N THR A 135 0.82 -13.03 -13.99
CA THR A 135 1.23 -12.06 -15.01
C THR A 135 1.23 -10.66 -14.44
N VAL A 136 2.34 -9.94 -14.60
CA VAL A 136 2.49 -8.53 -14.20
C VAL A 136 2.25 -7.63 -15.40
N VAL A 137 1.25 -6.75 -15.31
CA VAL A 137 0.82 -5.83 -16.36
C VAL A 137 0.98 -4.40 -15.86
N ARG A 138 1.63 -3.54 -16.65
CA ARG A 138 1.62 -2.10 -16.41
C ARG A 138 0.28 -1.52 -16.88
N VAL A 139 -0.44 -0.86 -15.99
CA VAL A 139 -1.82 -0.42 -16.22
C VAL A 139 -1.99 1.09 -16.26
N LEU A 140 -1.08 1.84 -15.63
CA LEU A 140 -1.00 3.30 -15.75
C LEU A 140 0.46 3.76 -15.77
N ASP A 141 0.71 4.86 -16.47
CA ASP A 141 2.00 5.56 -16.59
C ASP A 141 1.80 7.05 -16.22
N GLY A 142 2.91 7.79 -16.08
CA GLY A 142 2.89 9.25 -15.96
C GLY A 142 2.44 9.77 -14.58
N ILE A 143 2.46 8.89 -13.57
CA ILE A 143 2.20 9.22 -12.16
C ILE A 143 3.56 9.50 -11.52
N THR A 144 3.67 10.51 -10.65
CA THR A 144 4.97 10.84 -10.04
C THR A 144 5.24 9.96 -8.82
N VAL A 145 4.30 9.96 -7.87
CA VAL A 145 4.36 9.12 -6.66
C VAL A 145 2.99 8.47 -6.45
N PRO A 146 2.77 7.23 -6.95
CA PRO A 146 1.52 6.52 -6.74
C PRO A 146 1.36 6.08 -5.28
N ASN A 147 0.22 6.43 -4.70
CA ASN A 147 -0.17 6.07 -3.33
C ASN A 147 -1.67 5.76 -3.21
N GLY A 148 -2.05 4.98 -2.20
CA GLY A 148 -3.04 3.95 -2.45
C GLY A 148 -2.43 2.91 -3.41
N PRO A 149 -3.20 2.09 -4.13
CA PRO A 149 -4.60 2.27 -4.38
C PRO A 149 -5.47 1.82 -3.21
N ALA A 150 -6.67 2.37 -3.13
CA ALA A 150 -7.75 1.83 -2.30
C ALA A 150 -8.98 1.55 -3.16
N PHE A 151 -9.71 0.48 -2.81
CA PHE A 151 -10.85 0.00 -3.58
C PHE A 151 -12.13 0.08 -2.76
N THR A 152 -13.24 0.38 -3.43
CA THR A 152 -14.57 0.12 -2.84
C THR A 152 -14.77 -1.37 -2.64
N ALA A 153 -15.62 -1.76 -1.69
CA ALA A 153 -15.85 -3.17 -1.35
C ALA A 153 -16.37 -4.01 -2.53
N ASP A 154 -17.10 -3.39 -3.46
CA ASP A 154 -17.57 -4.04 -4.69
C ASP A 154 -16.51 -4.14 -5.80
N GLY A 155 -15.32 -3.57 -5.57
CA GLY A 155 -14.19 -3.53 -6.49
C GLY A 155 -14.43 -2.70 -7.74
N ARG A 156 -15.48 -1.86 -7.79
CA ARG A 156 -15.85 -1.08 -8.99
C ARG A 156 -15.20 0.28 -9.07
N THR A 157 -14.65 0.78 -7.96
CA THR A 157 -13.94 2.06 -7.92
C THR A 157 -12.58 1.87 -7.28
N MET A 158 -11.54 2.40 -7.93
CA MET A 158 -10.19 2.53 -7.39
C MET A 158 -9.89 4.01 -7.16
N TYR A 159 -9.41 4.36 -5.97
CA TYR A 159 -8.81 5.65 -5.65
C TYR A 159 -7.29 5.53 -5.72
N LEU A 160 -6.64 6.51 -6.32
CA LEU A 160 -5.19 6.56 -6.47
C LEU A 160 -4.71 8.01 -6.35
N ALA A 161 -3.75 8.23 -5.47
CA ALA A 161 -3.05 9.49 -5.32
C ALA A 161 -1.87 9.58 -6.28
N ASP A 162 -1.61 10.80 -6.78
CA ASP A 162 -0.28 11.22 -7.21
C ASP A 162 0.22 12.21 -6.14
N SER A 163 0.95 11.69 -5.15
CA SER A 163 1.31 12.43 -3.94
C SER A 163 2.08 13.71 -4.24
N ALA A 164 3.04 13.66 -5.18
CA ALA A 164 3.84 14.83 -5.54
C ALA A 164 3.01 15.93 -6.21
N ARG A 165 1.86 15.59 -6.79
CA ARG A 165 0.94 16.54 -7.41
C ARG A 165 -0.21 16.97 -6.49
N GLY A 166 -0.31 16.40 -5.28
CA GLY A 166 -1.37 16.74 -4.34
C GLY A 166 -2.77 16.36 -4.82
N ILE A 167 -2.90 15.35 -5.70
CA ILE A 167 -4.21 14.97 -6.28
C ILE A 167 -4.56 13.53 -5.97
N ILE A 168 -5.84 13.28 -5.73
CA ILE A 168 -6.45 11.96 -5.69
C ILE A 168 -7.45 11.87 -6.85
N ARG A 169 -7.32 10.81 -7.64
CA ARG A 169 -8.25 10.48 -8.72
C ARG A 169 -9.00 9.21 -8.37
N ARG A 170 -10.19 9.08 -8.93
CA ARG A 170 -10.93 7.82 -8.94
C ARG A 170 -11.04 7.26 -10.35
N TYR A 171 -11.06 5.95 -10.45
CA TYR A 171 -11.17 5.20 -11.69
C TYR A 171 -12.29 4.18 -11.54
N SER A 172 -13.16 4.07 -12.54
CA SER A 172 -14.01 2.89 -12.64
C SER A 172 -13.15 1.67 -12.96
N VAL A 173 -13.50 0.53 -12.36
CA VAL A 173 -12.81 -0.74 -12.55
C VAL A 173 -13.83 -1.74 -13.06
N ASP A 174 -13.54 -2.38 -14.19
CA ASP A 174 -14.28 -3.55 -14.63
C ASP A 174 -13.89 -4.74 -13.73
N PRO A 175 -14.81 -5.31 -12.91
CA PRO A 175 -14.45 -6.38 -11.99
C PRO A 175 -13.99 -7.66 -12.71
N VAL A 176 -14.45 -7.89 -13.95
CA VAL A 176 -14.10 -9.07 -14.74
C VAL A 176 -12.73 -8.90 -15.38
N THR A 177 -12.47 -7.76 -16.03
CA THR A 177 -11.25 -7.55 -16.82
C THR A 177 -10.14 -6.75 -16.11
N ALA A 178 -10.45 -6.16 -14.96
CA ALA A 178 -9.65 -5.16 -14.25
C ALA A 178 -9.19 -3.99 -15.14
N ARG A 179 -9.94 -3.66 -16.19
CA ARG A 179 -9.67 -2.47 -16.99
C ARG A 179 -10.11 -1.24 -16.21
N LEU A 180 -9.24 -0.24 -16.21
CA LEU A 180 -9.54 1.07 -15.65
C LEU A 180 -10.26 1.93 -16.69
N GLY A 181 -11.28 2.65 -16.25
CA GLY A 181 -11.89 3.74 -17.01
C GLY A 181 -11.01 5.00 -17.04
N ALA A 182 -11.53 6.06 -17.64
CA ALA A 182 -10.87 7.36 -17.61
C ALA A 182 -10.76 7.89 -16.16
N PRO A 183 -9.67 8.57 -15.80
CA PRO A 183 -9.54 9.19 -14.48
C PRO A 183 -10.57 10.29 -14.28
N GLU A 184 -11.23 10.27 -13.13
CA GLU A 184 -12.06 11.37 -12.63
C GLU A 184 -11.36 12.06 -11.46
N ALA A 185 -11.47 13.39 -11.40
CA ALA A 185 -11.01 14.14 -10.24
C ALA A 185 -11.84 13.74 -9.01
N PHE A 186 -11.18 13.55 -7.87
CA PHE A 186 -11.84 13.29 -6.60
C PHE A 186 -11.51 14.39 -5.58
N VAL A 187 -10.23 14.53 -5.23
CA VAL A 187 -9.77 15.50 -4.22
C VAL A 187 -8.45 16.12 -4.66
N THR A 188 -8.27 17.40 -4.36
CA THR A 188 -6.96 18.08 -4.36
C THR A 188 -6.60 18.43 -2.91
N VAL A 189 -5.36 18.17 -2.54
CA VAL A 189 -4.78 18.45 -1.24
C VAL A 189 -3.76 19.57 -1.43
N ASP A 190 -4.12 20.76 -0.96
CA ASP A 190 -3.28 21.97 -1.16
C ASP A 190 -2.10 22.05 -0.18
N GLU A 191 -2.24 21.44 1.01
CA GLU A 191 -1.22 21.40 2.05
C GLU A 191 -0.87 19.94 2.37
N GLY A 192 0.40 19.59 2.19
CA GLY A 192 0.90 18.22 2.30
C GLY A 192 0.67 17.38 1.06
N SER A 193 0.86 16.08 1.20
CA SER A 193 0.69 15.13 0.09
C SER A 193 -0.22 13.98 0.49
N PRO A 194 -1.23 13.62 -0.32
CA PRO A 194 -2.06 12.44 -0.06
C PRO A 194 -1.21 11.19 -0.19
N ASP A 195 -1.26 10.33 0.82
CA ASP A 195 -0.41 9.14 0.92
C ASP A 195 -1.28 7.86 0.95
N GLY A 196 -0.94 6.86 1.75
CA GLY A 196 -1.74 5.66 1.97
C GLY A 196 -3.18 5.96 2.39
N MET A 197 -4.10 5.12 1.92
CA MET A 197 -5.55 5.32 2.05
C MET A 197 -6.33 4.03 2.20
N VAL A 198 -7.55 4.11 2.77
CA VAL A 198 -8.49 3.00 2.94
C VAL A 198 -9.94 3.50 2.74
N VAL A 199 -10.81 2.65 2.19
CA VAL A 199 -12.25 2.92 2.06
C VAL A 199 -13.01 2.27 3.21
N ASP A 200 -13.88 3.02 3.88
CA ASP A 200 -14.73 2.50 4.96
C ASP A 200 -16.04 1.89 4.43
N VAL A 201 -16.84 1.27 5.31
CA VAL A 201 -18.10 0.60 4.92
C VAL A 201 -19.17 1.53 4.36
N GLU A 202 -19.05 2.85 4.54
CA GLU A 202 -19.95 3.85 3.94
C GLU A 202 -19.43 4.34 2.57
N GLY A 203 -18.26 3.87 2.14
CA GLY A 203 -17.63 4.25 0.89
C GLY A 203 -16.79 5.53 0.97
N ALA A 204 -16.58 6.09 2.17
CA ALA A 204 -15.72 7.25 2.35
C ALA A 204 -14.24 6.84 2.41
N VAL A 205 -13.38 7.72 1.92
CA VAL A 205 -11.93 7.49 1.81
C VAL A 205 -11.22 8.17 2.98
N TRP A 206 -10.56 7.37 3.81
CA TRP A 206 -9.58 7.85 4.78
C TRP A 206 -8.21 7.90 4.12
N VAL A 207 -7.51 9.03 4.23
CA VAL A 207 -6.20 9.23 3.61
C VAL A 207 -5.24 9.91 4.59
N ALA A 208 -4.06 9.33 4.76
CA ALA A 208 -2.95 9.98 5.44
C ALA A 208 -2.47 11.17 4.59
N VAL A 209 -2.18 12.30 5.23
CA VAL A 209 -1.69 13.49 4.55
C VAL A 209 -0.28 13.80 5.04
N TRP A 210 0.70 13.33 4.27
CA TRP A 210 2.12 13.47 4.55
C TRP A 210 2.50 14.93 4.81
N GLY A 211 3.28 15.15 5.86
CA GLY A 211 3.82 16.47 6.23
C GLY A 211 2.86 17.39 6.99
N THR A 212 1.62 16.96 7.25
CA THR A 212 0.62 17.79 7.93
C THR A 212 0.27 17.31 9.34
N GLY A 213 0.64 16.08 9.69
CA GLY A 213 0.13 15.42 10.89
C GLY A 213 -1.37 15.15 10.87
N GLU A 214 -1.97 15.02 9.68
CA GLU A 214 -3.40 14.79 9.53
C GLU A 214 -3.72 13.47 8.84
N VAL A 215 -4.83 12.85 9.27
CA VAL A 215 -5.60 11.90 8.45
C VAL A 215 -6.94 12.55 8.14
N ARG A 216 -7.34 12.53 6.87
CA ARG A 216 -8.58 13.15 6.40
C ARG A 216 -9.55 12.09 5.89
N ARG A 217 -10.84 12.26 6.16
CA ARG A 217 -11.93 11.43 5.63
C ARG A 217 -12.71 12.23 4.60
N TYR A 218 -12.83 11.72 3.38
CA TYR A 218 -13.61 12.33 2.30
C TYR A 218 -14.79 11.44 1.93
N LEU A 219 -15.98 12.03 1.79
CA LEU A 219 -17.17 11.31 1.34
C LEU A 219 -17.05 10.90 -0.14
N PRO A 220 -17.89 9.97 -0.64
CA PRO A 220 -17.86 9.53 -2.04
C PRO A 220 -17.98 10.65 -3.10
N ASP A 221 -18.51 11.81 -2.71
CA ASP A 221 -18.63 13.01 -3.56
C ASP A 221 -17.38 13.91 -3.52
N GLY A 222 -16.35 13.56 -2.76
CA GLY A 222 -15.09 14.32 -2.60
C GLY A 222 -15.13 15.37 -1.49
N ARG A 223 -16.26 15.54 -0.78
CA ARG A 223 -16.36 16.51 0.31
C ARG A 223 -15.60 16.01 1.54
N LEU A 224 -14.77 16.89 2.12
CA LEU A 224 -14.11 16.64 3.41
C LEU A 224 -15.16 16.50 4.50
N ASP A 225 -15.17 15.35 5.18
CA ASP A 225 -16.05 15.05 6.31
C ASP A 225 -15.36 15.28 7.65
N ARG A 226 -14.12 14.78 7.79
CA ARG A 226 -13.40 14.78 9.05
C ARG A 226 -11.90 14.95 8.85
N THR A 227 -11.26 15.62 9.81
CA THR A 227 -9.80 15.69 9.95
C THR A 227 -9.41 15.21 11.34
N LEU A 228 -8.56 14.20 11.41
CA LEU A 228 -7.91 13.72 12.62
C LEU A 228 -6.50 14.30 12.69
N LYS A 229 -6.14 14.90 13.82
CA LYS A 229 -4.80 15.44 14.05
C LYS A 229 -3.98 14.48 14.89
N LEU A 230 -2.76 14.22 14.45
CA LEU A 230 -1.79 13.37 15.10
C LEU A 230 -0.63 14.21 15.63
N PRO A 231 0.05 13.76 16.70
CA PRO A 231 1.23 14.43 17.22
C PRO A 231 2.51 14.12 16.41
N ALA A 232 2.40 13.30 15.36
CA ALA A 232 3.46 13.02 14.39
C ALA A 232 3.25 13.87 13.14
N SER A 233 4.33 14.26 12.47
CA SER A 233 4.32 15.20 11.35
C SER A 233 4.02 14.52 10.01
N GLN A 234 4.42 13.25 9.86
CA GLN A 234 4.35 12.52 8.59
C GLN A 234 3.54 11.21 8.71
N PRO A 235 2.20 11.28 8.79
CA PRO A 235 1.34 10.13 8.53
C PRO A 235 1.56 9.63 7.11
N ALA A 236 1.69 8.31 6.94
CA ALA A 236 2.01 7.70 5.64
C ALA A 236 0.96 6.66 5.25
N GLY A 237 0.64 5.68 6.11
CA GLY A 237 -0.35 4.64 5.81
C GLY A 237 -1.51 4.61 6.79
N VAL A 238 -2.69 4.16 6.32
CA VAL A 238 -3.87 3.92 7.17
C VAL A 238 -4.54 2.58 6.87
N CYS A 239 -5.09 1.95 7.91
CA CYS A 239 -6.07 0.87 7.75
C CYS A 239 -7.12 0.92 8.85
N LEU A 240 -8.30 0.36 8.59
CA LEU A 240 -9.38 0.25 9.55
C LEU A 240 -9.51 -1.20 10.01
N GLU A 241 -9.34 -1.45 11.31
CA GLU A 241 -9.65 -2.70 11.98
C GLU A 241 -10.92 -2.52 12.80
N HIS A 242 -12.04 -3.02 12.29
CA HIS A 242 -13.37 -2.65 12.82
C HIS A 242 -13.48 -1.13 12.92
N ASP A 243 -13.81 -0.60 14.10
CA ASP A 243 -13.96 0.81 14.46
C ASP A 243 -12.64 1.47 14.95
N ILE A 244 -11.48 0.86 14.69
CA ILE A 244 -10.16 1.40 15.01
C ILE A 244 -9.41 1.74 13.73
N LEU A 245 -9.04 3.02 13.57
CA LEU A 245 -8.15 3.49 12.52
C LEU A 245 -6.70 3.39 12.99
N HIS A 246 -5.94 2.50 12.38
CA HIS A 246 -4.50 2.42 12.57
C HIS A 246 -3.78 3.34 11.58
N VAL A 247 -2.74 4.04 12.06
CA VAL A 247 -1.98 4.99 11.26
C VAL A 247 -0.49 4.78 11.44
N THR A 248 0.22 4.45 10.37
CA THR A 248 1.69 4.46 10.36
C THR A 248 2.20 5.86 10.07
N THR A 249 3.37 6.17 10.61
CA THR A 249 4.06 7.43 10.38
C THR A 249 5.53 7.20 10.09
N ALA A 250 6.23 8.23 9.63
CA ALA A 250 7.60 8.13 9.17
C ALA A 250 8.52 9.20 9.77
N ARG A 251 9.82 8.89 9.82
CA ARG A 251 10.89 9.81 10.21
C ARG A 251 11.67 10.37 9.05
N VAL A 252 11.70 9.64 7.93
CA VAL A 252 12.52 9.99 6.76
C VAL A 252 12.28 11.43 6.33
N GLY A 253 13.36 12.16 6.07
CA GLY A 253 13.32 13.56 5.64
C GLY A 253 13.19 14.59 6.78
N LEU A 254 12.88 14.19 8.02
CA LEU A 254 12.84 15.11 9.16
C LEU A 254 14.24 15.38 9.70
N SER A 255 14.59 16.67 9.84
CA SER A 255 15.87 17.08 10.43
C SER A 255 15.93 16.89 11.96
N ALA A 256 14.78 16.95 12.61
CA ALA A 256 14.62 16.79 14.06
C ALA A 256 13.31 16.04 14.37
N PRO A 257 13.24 14.72 14.15
CA PRO A 257 12.03 13.94 14.40
C PRO A 257 11.66 13.99 15.90
N GLY A 258 10.39 14.23 16.17
CA GLY A 258 9.81 14.20 17.51
C GLY A 258 9.66 12.79 18.06
N VAL A 259 9.19 12.71 19.30
CA VAL A 259 8.97 11.41 19.98
C VAL A 259 7.84 10.60 19.36
N HIS A 260 7.04 11.18 18.47
CA HIS A 260 5.89 10.55 17.81
C HIS A 260 6.14 10.22 16.33
N ASP A 261 7.13 10.83 15.69
CA ASP A 261 7.45 10.55 14.28
C ASP A 261 8.03 9.15 14.14
N GLY A 262 7.47 8.36 13.22
CA GLY A 262 7.78 6.94 13.03
C GLY A 262 6.95 5.98 13.90
N ALA A 263 6.04 6.48 14.74
CA ALA A 263 5.19 5.63 15.57
C ALA A 263 3.99 5.05 14.77
N LEU A 264 3.39 4.00 15.35
CA LEU A 264 2.08 3.47 14.96
C LEU A 264 1.01 3.98 15.94
N PHE A 265 -0.06 4.55 15.42
CA PHE A 265 -1.22 5.02 16.18
C PHE A 265 -2.41 4.09 15.97
N ALA A 266 -3.27 3.99 16.97
CA ALA A 266 -4.59 3.39 16.87
C ALA A 266 -5.61 4.41 17.41
N VAL A 267 -6.60 4.78 16.61
CA VAL A 267 -7.56 5.84 16.92
C VAL A 267 -8.99 5.30 16.75
N PRO A 268 -9.82 5.33 17.80
CA PRO A 268 -11.24 4.98 17.64
C PRO A 268 -11.95 5.91 16.66
N VAL A 269 -12.78 5.34 15.79
CA VAL A 269 -13.59 6.04 14.80
C VAL A 269 -15.01 5.47 14.77
N ASP A 270 -15.95 6.19 14.17
CA ASP A 270 -17.38 5.80 14.22
C ASP A 270 -17.80 4.84 13.09
N VAL A 271 -17.01 4.79 12.01
CA VAL A 271 -17.34 4.04 10.79
C VAL A 271 -16.28 2.97 10.57
N PRO A 272 -16.66 1.69 10.58
CA PRO A 272 -15.68 0.62 10.51
C PRO A 272 -15.16 0.38 9.10
N GLY A 273 -14.05 -0.36 9.01
CA GLY A 273 -13.54 -0.92 7.77
C GLY A 273 -13.83 -2.41 7.61
N THR A 274 -13.27 -2.97 6.56
CA THR A 274 -13.25 -4.42 6.31
C THR A 274 -11.81 -4.92 6.20
N PRO A 275 -11.54 -6.21 6.48
CA PRO A 275 -10.22 -6.79 6.27
C PRO A 275 -9.73 -6.56 4.84
N ALA A 276 -8.45 -6.30 4.69
CA ALA A 276 -7.80 -6.15 3.39
C ALA A 276 -7.92 -7.45 2.57
N PRO A 277 -8.25 -7.37 1.27
CA PRO A 277 -8.32 -8.56 0.42
C PRO A 277 -6.99 -9.31 0.33
N ALA A 278 -7.07 -10.59 0.00
CA ALA A 278 -5.91 -11.43 -0.30
C ALA A 278 -5.70 -11.54 -1.82
N TYR A 279 -4.44 -11.62 -2.24
CA TYR A 279 -4.10 -11.98 -3.62
C TYR A 279 -4.41 -13.45 -3.88
N ARG A 280 -5.08 -13.75 -5.00
CA ARG A 280 -5.42 -15.10 -5.43
C ARG A 280 -4.53 -15.52 -6.60
N LEU A 281 -3.75 -16.58 -6.41
CA LEU A 281 -2.85 -17.13 -7.42
C LEU A 281 -3.35 -18.49 -7.92
N ASP A 282 -3.73 -18.54 -9.19
CA ASP A 282 -4.15 -19.74 -9.89
C ASP A 282 -2.93 -20.65 -10.16
N THR A 283 -2.83 -21.76 -9.42
CA THR A 283 -1.76 -22.74 -9.61
C THR A 283 -1.98 -23.65 -10.81
N ALA A 284 -3.19 -23.68 -11.38
CA ALA A 284 -3.58 -24.64 -12.41
C ALA A 284 -2.97 -24.37 -13.81
N GLY A 285 -2.31 -23.22 -14.03
CA GLY A 285 -1.81 -22.81 -15.35
C GLY A 285 -0.34 -23.15 -15.68
N ARG A 286 0.50 -23.50 -14.69
CA ARG A 286 1.96 -23.69 -14.90
C ARG A 286 2.37 -25.09 -15.40
N MET A 287 1.48 -25.79 -16.12
CA MET A 287 1.86 -26.94 -16.95
C MET A 287 1.79 -26.57 -18.43
N ARG A 288 2.83 -25.91 -18.93
CA ARG A 288 3.35 -26.11 -20.28
C ARG A 288 4.75 -25.49 -20.35
N PRO A 289 5.83 -26.29 -20.31
CA PRO A 289 7.12 -25.78 -20.75
C PRO A 289 6.98 -25.47 -22.25
N THR A 290 7.26 -24.22 -22.61
CA THR A 290 7.51 -23.84 -24.01
C THR A 290 8.68 -24.67 -24.50
N VAL A 291 8.39 -25.69 -25.30
CA VAL A 291 9.40 -26.39 -26.10
C VAL A 291 9.92 -25.38 -27.10
N ALA A 292 11.19 -25.00 -26.96
CA ALA A 292 11.90 -24.23 -27.95
C ALA A 292 11.92 -25.03 -29.27
N ALA A 293 11.42 -24.44 -30.35
CA ALA A 293 11.63 -24.98 -31.68
C ALA A 293 13.11 -24.78 -32.04
N GLU A 294 13.82 -25.87 -32.31
CA GLU A 294 15.13 -25.81 -32.97
C GLU A 294 14.96 -25.34 -34.42
N PRO A 295 15.84 -24.46 -34.92
CA PRO A 295 15.82 -24.08 -36.33
C PRO A 295 16.41 -25.21 -37.21
N ALA A 296 15.77 -25.41 -38.36
CA ALA A 296 16.23 -26.27 -39.44
C ALA A 296 17.43 -25.68 -40.20
#